data_AF-A0A3M2F6T5-F1
#
_entry.id   AF-A0A3M2F6T5-F1
#
_cell.length_a   1.000
_cell.length_b   1.000
_cell.length_c   1.000
_cell.angle_alpha   90.00
_cell.angle_beta   90.00
_cell.angle_gamma   90.00
#
_symmetry.space_group_name_H-M   'P 1'
#
loop_
_entity.id
_entity.type
_entity.pdbx_description
1 polymer ?
#
loop_
_entity_poly.entity_id
_entity_poly.type
_entity_poly.pdbx_seq_one_letter_code
_entity_poly.pdbx_strand_id
1 'polypeptide(L)'
;MVRKYITPGMTTQLSALRRNLLNWFRQNKRELPWRQKRHWYTTWLSEVILQQTTVEQGLPYYHAFVERFPNVHTLAEAEEQEILHQWQGLGYYARARNLHKAARQIARQHHGRFPNDKKLALALPGIGPYTAAAILSLSYNRPYAVVDGNVTRVISRLQAIAEDIRLRSTQKIIEQHAQTLLSKKYPGAFNEAMMELGALVCTPVAPRCPVCPLSRWCLAYRQQKTDALPFKSAPPPKKRQYHWVVVYENTHRYLIRQRPEKGLLARMWEFPVWETDARQLKNTDSLSVRLSGHRISRVSGLMRHVYSHINLQYRAVLVEGSPEETPGTGTRKWVKKEEFNNYPIHKAHRHIINWLLNDQKGR
;
A
#
# COMPACT_ATOMS: atom_id res chain seq x y z
N MET A 1 -18.31 -7.82 -27.59
CA MET A 1 -18.20 -7.21 -28.93
C MET A 1 -17.32 -5.96 -28.88
N VAL A 2 -16.00 -6.10 -29.06
CA VAL A 2 -15.07 -4.96 -29.27
C VAL A 2 -14.75 -4.91 -30.75
N ARG A 3 -15.78 -4.64 -31.56
CA ARG A 3 -15.63 -4.47 -33.01
C ARG A 3 -16.56 -3.36 -33.43
N LYS A 4 -16.10 -2.14 -33.31
CA LYS A 4 -16.61 -1.03 -34.11
C LYS A 4 -15.62 0.14 -34.02
N TYR A 5 -15.22 0.57 -35.21
CA TYR A 5 -14.50 1.82 -35.53
C TYR A 5 -12.97 1.78 -35.37
N ILE A 6 -12.27 1.52 -36.47
CA ILE A 6 -11.05 2.27 -36.83
C ILE A 6 -11.33 2.83 -38.22
N THR A 7 -11.94 4.01 -38.28
CA THR A 7 -12.06 4.81 -39.52
C THR A 7 -10.86 5.76 -39.60
N PRO A 8 -10.47 6.25 -40.80
CA PRO A 8 -9.35 7.19 -40.96
C PRO A 8 -9.42 8.42 -40.03
N GLY A 9 -10.64 8.90 -39.72
CA GLY A 9 -10.86 9.99 -38.76
C GLY A 9 -10.52 9.66 -37.31
N MET A 10 -10.59 8.38 -36.90
CA MET A 10 -10.25 7.96 -35.55
C MET A 10 -8.74 8.08 -35.27
N THR A 11 -7.88 7.78 -36.25
CA THR A 11 -6.42 7.89 -36.08
C THR A 11 -5.99 9.34 -35.84
N THR A 12 -6.59 10.29 -36.58
CA THR A 12 -6.37 11.73 -36.39
C THR A 12 -6.91 12.20 -35.04
N GLN A 13 -8.09 11.74 -34.62
CA GLN A 13 -8.65 12.05 -33.30
C GLN A 13 -7.79 11.51 -32.15
N LEU A 14 -7.28 10.28 -32.24
CA LEU A 14 -6.37 9.70 -31.24
C LEU A 14 -5.05 10.46 -31.15
N SER A 15 -4.52 10.90 -32.29
CA SER A 15 -3.28 11.70 -32.33
C SER A 15 -3.46 13.06 -31.66
N ALA A 16 -4.59 13.74 -31.91
CA ALA A 16 -4.94 14.99 -31.25
C ALA A 16 -5.14 14.81 -29.73
N LEU A 17 -5.88 13.76 -29.33
CA LEU A 17 -6.10 13.42 -27.92
C LEU A 17 -4.77 13.22 -27.17
N ARG A 18 -3.88 12.37 -27.73
CA ARG A 18 -2.56 12.11 -27.15
C ARG A 18 -1.73 13.38 -27.01
N ARG A 19 -1.73 14.22 -28.05
CA ARG A 19 -1.00 15.49 -28.08
C ARG A 19 -1.51 16.46 -27.01
N ASN A 20 -2.83 16.64 -26.89
CA ASN A 20 -3.42 17.52 -25.89
C ASN A 20 -3.09 17.08 -24.47
N LEU A 21 -3.21 15.78 -24.18
CA LEU A 21 -2.89 15.24 -22.87
C LEU A 21 -1.40 15.42 -22.51
N LEU A 22 -0.49 15.10 -23.45
CA LEU A 22 0.94 15.25 -23.22
C LEU A 22 1.36 16.71 -23.06
N ASN A 23 0.78 17.63 -23.85
CA ASN A 23 1.04 19.06 -23.73
C ASN A 23 0.56 19.61 -22.38
N TRP A 24 -0.66 19.24 -21.96
CA TRP A 24 -1.18 19.59 -20.64
C TRP A 24 -0.27 19.07 -19.53
N PHE A 25 0.16 17.80 -19.60
CA PHE A 25 1.04 17.21 -18.59
C PHE A 25 2.40 17.92 -18.51
N ARG A 26 2.98 18.32 -19.64
CA ARG A 26 4.24 19.10 -19.65
C ARG A 26 4.13 20.41 -18.87
N GLN A 27 2.96 21.05 -18.88
CA GLN A 27 2.71 22.32 -18.22
C GLN A 27 2.22 22.19 -16.78
N ASN A 28 1.60 21.05 -16.43
CA ASN A 28 0.84 20.90 -15.18
C ASN A 28 1.33 19.76 -14.26
N LYS A 29 2.35 18.99 -14.68
CA LYS A 29 2.90 17.92 -13.83
C LYS A 29 3.42 18.49 -12.51
N ARG A 30 3.15 17.79 -11.41
CA ARG A 30 3.82 18.05 -10.14
C ARG A 30 5.27 17.59 -10.21
N GLU A 31 6.14 18.37 -9.59
CA GLU A 31 7.52 18.00 -9.33
C GLU A 31 7.56 16.95 -8.21
N LEU A 32 8.07 15.76 -8.53
CA LEU A 32 8.17 14.63 -7.60
C LEU A 32 9.57 14.02 -7.74
N PRO A 33 10.26 13.62 -6.66
CA PRO A 33 11.65 13.18 -6.73
C PRO A 33 11.88 12.02 -7.69
N TRP A 34 10.98 11.04 -7.71
CA TRP A 34 11.06 9.88 -8.62
C TRP A 34 10.84 10.22 -10.09
N ARG A 35 10.35 11.43 -10.43
CA ARG A 35 10.20 11.89 -11.82
C ARG A 35 11.47 12.54 -12.38
N GLN A 36 12.37 13.03 -11.52
CA GLN A 36 13.56 13.76 -11.94
C GLN A 36 14.63 12.83 -12.53
N LYS A 37 14.88 11.68 -11.87
CA LYS A 37 15.81 10.65 -12.35
C LYS A 37 15.04 9.37 -12.64
N ARG A 38 14.72 9.15 -13.93
CA ARG A 38 13.99 7.97 -14.44
C ARG A 38 14.85 6.70 -14.44
N HIS A 39 15.28 6.29 -13.26
CA HIS A 39 15.94 5.02 -13.05
C HIS A 39 14.89 3.98 -12.59
N TRP A 40 15.03 2.74 -13.06
CA TRP A 40 14.05 1.69 -12.77
C TRP A 40 13.93 1.41 -11.26
N TYR A 41 15.04 1.51 -10.52
CA TYR A 41 15.06 1.23 -9.08
C TYR A 41 14.25 2.25 -8.29
N THR A 42 14.49 3.55 -8.53
CA THR A 42 13.78 4.64 -7.87
C THR A 42 12.31 4.69 -8.29
N THR A 43 12.03 4.39 -9.57
CA THR A 43 10.65 4.25 -10.07
C THR A 43 9.95 3.10 -9.34
N TRP A 44 10.54 1.91 -9.33
CA TRP A 44 9.99 0.73 -8.67
C TRP A 44 9.72 0.97 -7.19
N LEU A 45 10.69 1.53 -6.47
CA LEU A 45 10.56 1.85 -5.05
C LEU A 45 9.37 2.80 -4.81
N SER A 46 9.26 3.88 -5.59
CA SER A 46 8.14 4.82 -5.47
C SER A 46 6.78 4.15 -5.75
N GLU A 47 6.69 3.32 -6.80
CA GLU A 47 5.47 2.60 -7.15
C GLU A 47 5.04 1.63 -6.04
N VAL A 48 5.98 0.96 -5.37
CA VAL A 48 5.65 0.07 -4.25
C VAL A 48 5.23 0.87 -3.01
N ILE A 49 5.90 1.98 -2.70
CA ILE A 49 5.56 2.85 -1.55
C ILE A 49 4.16 3.46 -1.73
N LEU A 50 3.82 3.90 -2.94
CA LEU A 50 2.57 4.62 -3.23
C LEU A 50 1.34 3.71 -3.44
N GLN A 51 1.51 2.39 -3.45
CA GLN A 51 0.37 1.46 -3.45
C GLN A 51 -0.51 1.65 -2.20
N GLN A 52 -1.70 2.22 -2.37
CA GLN A 52 -2.62 2.52 -1.25
C GLN A 52 -2.03 3.51 -0.22
N THR A 53 -1.08 4.34 -0.64
CA THR A 53 -0.48 5.41 0.17
C THR A 53 -0.56 6.73 -0.60
N THR A 54 -0.86 7.85 0.08
CA THR A 54 -0.82 9.16 -0.56
C THR A 54 0.61 9.59 -0.85
N VAL A 55 0.80 10.51 -1.80
CA VAL A 55 2.13 11.07 -2.11
C VAL A 55 2.73 11.73 -0.89
N GLU A 56 1.95 12.53 -0.16
CA GLU A 56 2.37 13.22 1.06
C GLU A 56 2.89 12.25 2.14
N GLN A 57 2.15 11.15 2.38
CA GLN A 57 2.56 10.14 3.36
C GLN A 57 3.76 9.31 2.87
N GLY A 58 3.86 9.03 1.57
CA GLY A 58 4.92 8.19 1.02
C GLY A 58 6.26 8.90 0.85
N LEU A 59 6.26 10.22 0.68
CA LEU A 59 7.46 10.98 0.33
C LEU A 59 8.61 10.89 1.37
N PRO A 60 8.36 11.04 2.69
CA PRO A 60 9.43 10.89 3.69
C PRO A 60 10.04 9.48 3.68
N TYR A 61 9.20 8.46 3.49
CA TYR A 61 9.68 7.07 3.40
C TYR A 61 10.49 6.84 2.14
N TYR A 62 10.08 7.40 1.00
CA TYR A 62 10.87 7.31 -0.23
C TYR A 62 12.28 7.88 -0.02
N HIS A 63 12.40 9.05 0.60
CA HIS A 63 13.69 9.65 0.89
C HIS A 63 14.54 8.77 1.82
N ALA A 64 13.97 8.33 2.95
CA ALA A 64 14.68 7.46 3.89
C ALA A 64 15.13 6.13 3.24
N PHE A 65 14.29 5.53 2.38
CA PHE A 65 14.65 4.30 1.66
C PHE A 65 15.75 4.52 0.62
N VAL A 66 15.71 5.61 -0.15
CA VAL A 66 16.75 5.91 -1.15
C VAL A 66 18.08 6.25 -0.46
N GLU A 67 18.05 6.95 0.67
CA GLU A 67 19.23 7.26 1.46
C GLU A 67 19.85 5.98 2.05
N ARG A 68 19.02 5.13 2.66
CA ARG A 68 19.51 3.90 3.31
C ARG A 68 19.88 2.80 2.31
N PHE A 69 19.10 2.65 1.24
CA PHE A 69 19.28 1.63 0.22
C PHE A 69 19.38 2.31 -1.16
N PRO A 70 20.53 2.88 -1.52
CA PRO A 70 20.68 3.67 -2.74
C PRO A 70 20.53 2.85 -4.03
N ASN A 71 20.67 1.52 -3.96
CA ASN A 71 20.53 0.63 -5.11
C ASN A 71 19.99 -0.75 -4.74
N VAL A 72 19.66 -1.56 -5.75
CA VAL A 72 19.07 -2.89 -5.55
C VAL A 72 19.98 -3.88 -4.82
N HIS A 73 21.30 -3.75 -4.94
CA HIS A 73 22.24 -4.64 -4.25
C HIS A 73 22.22 -4.36 -2.75
N THR A 74 22.33 -3.09 -2.35
CA THR A 74 22.21 -2.67 -0.94
C THR A 74 20.87 -3.09 -0.34
N LEU A 75 19.76 -2.95 -1.10
CA LEU A 75 18.44 -3.41 -0.67
C LEU A 75 18.37 -4.94 -0.52
N ALA A 76 19.01 -5.68 -1.42
CA ALA A 76 19.00 -7.15 -1.43
C ALA A 76 19.81 -7.75 -0.27
N GLU A 77 20.94 -7.13 0.07
CA GLU A 77 21.86 -7.54 1.13
C GLU A 77 21.34 -7.25 2.53
N ALA A 78 20.48 -6.24 2.68
CA ALA A 78 19.89 -5.87 3.96
C ALA A 78 19.14 -7.04 4.64
N GLU A 79 19.04 -6.96 5.96
CA GLU A 79 18.23 -7.88 6.76
C GLU A 79 16.73 -7.55 6.64
N GLU A 80 15.86 -8.57 6.66
CA GLU A 80 14.41 -8.34 6.52
C GLU A 80 13.87 -7.44 7.64
N GLN A 81 14.40 -7.55 8.85
CA GLN A 81 13.98 -6.73 9.99
C GLN A 81 14.31 -5.24 9.80
N GLU A 82 15.44 -4.94 9.16
CA GLU A 82 15.81 -3.58 8.80
C GLU A 82 14.84 -2.98 7.78
N ILE A 83 14.46 -3.76 6.76
CA ILE A 83 13.46 -3.34 5.77
C ILE A 83 12.11 -3.07 6.44
N LEU A 84 11.66 -3.96 7.32
CA LEU A 84 10.40 -3.79 8.05
C LEU A 84 10.44 -2.59 9.00
N HIS A 85 11.59 -2.33 9.60
CA HIS A 85 11.80 -1.17 10.48
C HIS A 85 11.69 0.13 9.68
N GLN A 86 12.36 0.23 8.54
CA GLN A 86 12.24 1.40 7.66
C GLN A 86 10.83 1.56 7.07
N TRP A 87 10.11 0.46 6.81
CA TRP A 87 8.73 0.48 6.31
C TRP A 87 7.67 0.78 7.39
N GLN A 88 8.08 0.85 8.66
CA GLN A 88 7.17 0.93 9.78
C GLN A 88 6.30 2.18 9.74
N GLY A 89 4.98 1.98 9.77
CA GLY A 89 3.99 3.06 9.71
C GLY A 89 3.30 3.20 8.35
N LEU A 90 3.93 2.75 7.25
CA LEU A 90 3.30 2.74 5.91
C LEU A 90 2.17 1.71 5.76
N GLY A 91 2.14 0.69 6.62
CA GLY A 91 1.18 -0.40 6.53
C GLY A 91 1.39 -1.31 5.30
N TYR A 92 0.53 -2.32 5.16
CA TYR A 92 0.64 -3.34 4.10
C TYR A 92 2.04 -3.96 3.97
N TYR A 93 2.60 -4.43 5.08
CA TYR A 93 3.99 -4.92 5.20
C TYR A 93 4.38 -6.08 4.26
N ALA A 94 3.40 -6.76 3.64
CA ALA A 94 3.67 -7.68 2.55
C ALA A 94 4.39 -6.99 1.37
N ARG A 95 4.15 -5.68 1.13
CA ARG A 95 4.85 -4.88 0.13
C ARG A 95 6.35 -4.81 0.41
N ALA A 96 6.74 -4.46 1.63
CA ALA A 96 8.14 -4.37 2.05
C ALA A 96 8.88 -5.71 1.88
N ARG A 97 8.25 -6.81 2.32
CA ARG A 97 8.84 -8.15 2.21
C ARG A 97 8.92 -8.61 0.76
N ASN A 98 7.91 -8.35 -0.06
CA ASN A 98 7.96 -8.68 -1.48
C ASN A 98 8.98 -7.83 -2.24
N LEU A 99 9.09 -6.54 -1.91
CA LEU A 99 10.13 -5.63 -2.41
C LEU A 99 11.52 -6.22 -2.14
N HIS A 100 11.78 -6.65 -0.89
CA HIS A 100 13.05 -7.26 -0.51
C HIS A 100 13.33 -8.58 -1.22
N LYS A 101 12.34 -9.49 -1.28
CA LYS A 101 12.45 -10.76 -2.01
C LYS A 101 12.73 -10.54 -3.49
N ALA A 102 12.02 -9.62 -4.13
CA ALA A 102 12.26 -9.25 -5.52
C ALA A 102 13.63 -8.59 -5.71
N ALA A 103 14.11 -7.77 -4.76
CA ALA A 103 15.43 -7.15 -4.85
C ALA A 103 16.53 -8.22 -4.84
N ARG A 104 16.42 -9.21 -3.93
CA ARG A 104 17.31 -10.38 -3.90
C ARG A 104 17.28 -11.17 -5.21
N GLN A 105 16.09 -11.37 -5.77
CA GLN A 105 15.95 -12.07 -7.04
C GLN A 105 16.57 -11.27 -8.20
N ILE A 106 16.33 -9.97 -8.29
CA ILE A 106 16.92 -9.08 -9.31
C ILE A 106 18.45 -9.06 -9.21
N ALA A 107 18.99 -8.92 -7.99
CA ALA A 107 20.44 -8.90 -7.78
C ALA A 107 21.10 -10.22 -8.23
N ARG A 108 20.51 -11.37 -7.87
CA ARG A 108 21.11 -12.68 -8.13
C ARG A 108 20.84 -13.23 -9.53
N GLN A 109 19.60 -13.15 -10.02
CA GLN A 109 19.15 -13.81 -11.25
C GLN A 109 19.11 -12.88 -12.46
N HIS A 110 19.08 -11.56 -12.23
CA HIS A 110 19.02 -10.56 -13.29
C HIS A 110 20.19 -9.58 -13.26
N HIS A 111 21.29 -9.96 -12.57
CA HIS A 111 22.53 -9.20 -12.48
C HIS A 111 22.32 -7.73 -12.08
N GLY A 112 21.43 -7.49 -11.12
CA GLY A 112 21.13 -6.15 -10.62
C GLY A 112 20.32 -5.28 -11.59
N ARG A 113 19.73 -5.83 -12.64
CA ARG A 113 18.89 -5.10 -13.61
C ARG A 113 17.45 -5.58 -13.57
N PHE A 114 16.49 -4.67 -13.54
CA PHE A 114 15.08 -5.06 -13.63
C PHE A 114 14.79 -5.66 -15.02
N PRO A 115 14.09 -6.80 -15.13
CA PRO A 115 13.82 -7.43 -16.41
C PRO A 115 13.08 -6.51 -17.38
N ASN A 116 13.63 -6.30 -18.57
CA ASN A 116 13.01 -5.52 -19.64
C ASN A 116 12.06 -6.36 -20.52
N ASP A 117 11.47 -7.40 -19.91
CA ASP A 117 10.45 -8.27 -20.48
C ASP A 117 9.29 -8.37 -19.47
N LYS A 118 8.05 -8.31 -19.96
CA LYS A 118 6.87 -8.28 -19.10
C LYS A 118 6.63 -9.61 -18.38
N LYS A 119 6.90 -10.74 -19.02
CA LYS A 119 6.70 -12.06 -18.41
C LYS A 119 7.71 -12.27 -17.27
N LEU A 120 8.98 -11.91 -17.49
CA LEU A 120 10.01 -11.94 -16.46
C LEU A 120 9.72 -10.97 -15.31
N ALA A 121 9.28 -9.74 -15.62
CA ALA A 121 8.91 -8.76 -14.59
C ALA A 121 7.76 -9.27 -13.70
N LEU A 122 6.75 -9.92 -14.28
CA LEU A 122 5.61 -10.50 -13.55
C LEU A 122 5.99 -11.72 -12.69
N ALA A 123 7.13 -12.36 -12.95
CA ALA A 123 7.62 -13.47 -12.14
C ALA A 123 8.25 -13.00 -10.81
N LEU A 124 8.51 -11.70 -10.66
CA LEU A 124 9.11 -11.14 -9.45
C LEU A 124 8.07 -10.99 -8.32
N PRO A 125 8.43 -11.31 -7.06
CA PRO A 125 7.56 -11.17 -5.90
C PRO A 125 6.95 -9.77 -5.76
N GLY A 126 5.62 -9.70 -5.65
CA GLY A 126 4.89 -8.44 -5.47
C GLY A 126 4.80 -7.54 -6.71
N ILE A 127 5.29 -7.98 -7.87
CA ILE A 127 5.15 -7.26 -9.13
C ILE A 127 3.91 -7.74 -9.87
N GLY A 128 2.82 -6.98 -9.73
CA GLY A 128 1.59 -7.21 -10.50
C GLY A 128 1.60 -6.54 -11.88
N PRO A 129 0.52 -6.73 -12.67
CA PRO A 129 0.37 -6.11 -14.00
C PRO A 129 0.57 -4.59 -14.02
N TYR A 130 0.05 -3.91 -12.99
CA TYR A 130 0.23 -2.47 -12.80
C TYR A 130 1.72 -2.10 -12.65
N THR A 131 2.40 -2.66 -11.66
CA THR A 131 3.79 -2.32 -11.33
C THR A 131 4.74 -2.66 -12.48
N ALA A 132 4.52 -3.81 -13.13
CA ALA A 132 5.30 -4.19 -14.33
C ALA A 132 5.11 -3.16 -15.45
N ALA A 133 3.87 -2.78 -15.78
CA ALA A 133 3.60 -1.79 -16.81
C ALA A 133 4.19 -0.41 -16.45
N ALA A 134 4.11 -0.01 -15.17
CA ALA A 134 4.66 1.25 -14.70
C ALA A 134 6.17 1.30 -14.91
N ILE A 135 6.93 0.34 -14.37
CA ILE A 135 8.39 0.32 -14.50
C ILE A 135 8.81 0.21 -15.97
N LEU A 136 8.21 -0.71 -16.72
CA LEU A 136 8.57 -0.95 -18.12
C LEU A 136 8.26 0.26 -19.01
N SER A 137 7.16 0.97 -18.78
CA SER A 137 6.83 2.17 -19.57
C SER A 137 7.63 3.40 -19.15
N LEU A 138 7.84 3.61 -17.84
CA LEU A 138 8.48 4.81 -17.31
C LEU A 138 9.99 4.78 -17.44
N SER A 139 10.62 3.62 -17.24
CA SER A 139 12.08 3.46 -17.21
C SER A 139 12.65 2.79 -18.46
N TYR A 140 11.88 1.94 -19.13
CA TYR A 140 12.33 1.20 -20.33
C TYR A 140 11.60 1.59 -21.62
N ASN A 141 10.74 2.60 -21.56
CA ASN A 141 9.96 3.11 -22.69
C ASN A 141 9.14 2.03 -23.43
N ARG A 142 8.73 0.96 -22.74
CA ARG A 142 7.90 -0.10 -23.31
C ARG A 142 6.44 0.35 -23.40
N PRO A 143 5.71 0.00 -24.48
CA PRO A 143 4.36 0.49 -24.72
C PRO A 143 3.29 -0.30 -23.95
N TYR A 144 3.41 -0.35 -22.62
CA TYR A 144 2.41 -0.94 -21.74
C TYR A 144 1.61 0.14 -21.02
N ALA A 145 0.28 0.09 -21.15
CA ALA A 145 -0.59 1.02 -20.44
C ALA A 145 -0.63 0.69 -18.95
N VAL A 146 -0.61 1.74 -18.13
CA VAL A 146 -0.72 1.65 -16.68
C VAL A 146 -2.15 2.00 -16.29
N VAL A 147 -2.78 1.15 -15.47
CA VAL A 147 -4.16 1.35 -15.01
C VAL A 147 -4.20 1.27 -13.49
N ASP A 148 -4.23 2.42 -12.83
CA ASP A 148 -4.55 2.57 -11.40
C ASP A 148 -6.01 3.03 -11.21
N GLY A 149 -6.37 3.41 -9.99
CA GLY A 149 -7.69 3.97 -9.70
C GLY A 149 -7.97 5.31 -10.38
N ASN A 150 -6.94 6.11 -10.66
CA ASN A 150 -7.09 7.37 -11.40
C ASN A 150 -7.38 7.13 -12.88
N VAL A 151 -6.58 6.28 -13.52
CA VAL A 151 -6.76 5.90 -14.92
C VAL A 151 -8.08 5.16 -15.11
N THR A 152 -8.44 4.26 -14.19
CA THR A 152 -9.75 3.58 -14.20
C THR A 152 -10.88 4.59 -14.28
N ARG A 153 -10.88 5.60 -13.39
CA ARG A 153 -11.89 6.67 -13.39
C ARG A 153 -11.88 7.50 -14.67
N VAL A 154 -10.70 7.92 -15.14
CA VAL A 154 -10.57 8.70 -16.38
C VAL A 154 -11.12 7.92 -17.57
N ILE A 155 -10.75 6.65 -17.72
CA ILE A 155 -11.20 5.79 -18.82
C ILE A 155 -12.70 5.52 -18.72
N SER A 156 -13.21 5.18 -17.53
CA SER A 156 -14.64 4.95 -17.33
C SER A 156 -15.47 6.18 -17.71
N ARG A 157 -15.02 7.39 -17.38
CA ARG A 157 -15.71 8.63 -17.79
C ARG A 157 -15.53 8.93 -19.28
N LEU A 158 -14.30 8.79 -19.79
CA LEU A 158 -13.99 9.04 -21.20
C LEU A 158 -14.84 8.15 -22.13
N GLN A 159 -15.07 6.90 -21.74
CA GLN A 159 -15.81 5.90 -22.51
C GLN A 159 -17.24 5.63 -22.00
N ALA A 160 -17.70 6.36 -20.97
CA ALA A 160 -19.00 6.16 -20.32
C ALA A 160 -19.29 4.69 -19.90
N ILE A 161 -18.28 3.99 -19.37
CA ILE A 161 -18.39 2.62 -18.85
C ILE A 161 -19.16 2.66 -17.54
N ALA A 162 -20.36 2.07 -17.52
CA ALA A 162 -21.30 2.13 -16.40
C ALA A 162 -21.28 0.87 -15.52
N GLU A 163 -20.62 -0.19 -15.97
CA GLU A 163 -20.46 -1.45 -15.26
C GLU A 163 -19.59 -1.29 -14.01
N ASP A 164 -19.82 -2.15 -13.02
CA ASP A 164 -19.07 -2.13 -11.75
C ASP A 164 -17.58 -2.37 -12.01
N ILE A 165 -16.75 -1.40 -11.63
CA ILE A 165 -15.30 -1.50 -11.80
C ILE A 165 -14.67 -2.56 -10.90
N ARG A 166 -15.38 -3.17 -9.95
CA ARG A 166 -14.86 -4.34 -9.20
C ARG A 166 -14.84 -5.63 -10.03
N LEU A 167 -15.63 -5.72 -11.09
CA LEU A 167 -15.68 -6.93 -11.91
C LEU A 167 -14.40 -7.05 -12.74
N ARG A 168 -13.84 -8.28 -12.79
CA ARG A 168 -12.63 -8.55 -13.59
C ARG A 168 -12.87 -8.32 -15.08
N SER A 169 -14.09 -8.54 -15.57
CA SER A 169 -14.50 -8.25 -16.95
C SER A 169 -14.42 -6.75 -17.26
N THR A 170 -14.98 -5.90 -16.40
CA THR A 170 -14.90 -4.43 -16.53
C THR A 170 -13.45 -3.94 -16.49
N GLN A 171 -12.64 -4.48 -15.58
CA GLN A 171 -11.22 -4.14 -15.51
C GLN A 171 -10.47 -4.48 -16.81
N LYS A 172 -10.75 -5.63 -17.44
CA LYS A 172 -10.17 -5.99 -18.75
C LYS A 172 -10.58 -5.02 -19.86
N ILE A 173 -11.84 -4.56 -19.88
CA ILE A 173 -12.31 -3.55 -20.85
C ILE A 173 -11.55 -2.25 -20.66
N ILE A 174 -11.40 -1.78 -19.42
CA ILE A 174 -10.65 -0.57 -19.08
C ILE A 174 -9.18 -0.69 -19.48
N GLU A 175 -8.54 -1.82 -19.18
CA GLU A 175 -7.16 -2.14 -19.59
C GLU A 175 -7.01 -2.08 -21.12
N GLN A 176 -7.97 -2.61 -21.89
CA GLN A 176 -7.97 -2.57 -23.35
C GLN A 176 -8.10 -1.13 -23.89
N HIS A 177 -9.01 -0.34 -23.34
CA HIS A 177 -9.14 1.08 -23.73
C HIS A 177 -7.88 1.87 -23.41
N ALA A 178 -7.30 1.69 -22.22
CA ALA A 178 -6.05 2.34 -21.85
C ALA A 178 -4.92 1.97 -22.82
N GLN A 179 -4.81 0.69 -23.19
CA GLN A 179 -3.81 0.20 -24.14
C GLN A 179 -4.00 0.76 -25.56
N THR A 180 -5.25 0.91 -26.02
CA THR A 180 -5.55 1.53 -27.32
C THR A 180 -5.20 3.03 -27.33
N LEU A 181 -5.49 3.74 -26.24
CA LEU A 181 -5.22 5.18 -26.13
C LEU A 181 -3.73 5.50 -25.98
N LEU A 182 -2.94 4.59 -25.38
CA LEU A 182 -1.53 4.79 -25.10
C LEU A 182 -0.74 5.35 -26.29
N SER A 183 0.10 6.37 -26.02
CA SER A 183 1.11 6.80 -26.97
C SER A 183 2.24 5.77 -27.04
N LYS A 184 2.37 5.06 -28.17
CA LYS A 184 3.50 4.13 -28.38
C LYS A 184 4.86 4.84 -28.43
N LYS A 185 4.89 6.11 -28.82
CA LYS A 185 6.12 6.92 -28.90
C LYS A 185 6.59 7.42 -27.54
N TYR A 186 5.64 7.75 -26.66
CA TYR A 186 5.93 8.29 -25.32
C TYR A 186 5.08 7.59 -24.23
N PRO A 187 5.18 6.26 -24.07
CA PRO A 187 4.31 5.50 -23.19
C PRO A 187 4.42 5.93 -21.72
N GLY A 188 5.64 6.13 -21.21
CA GLY A 188 5.85 6.58 -19.84
C GLY A 188 5.20 7.93 -19.55
N ALA A 189 5.47 8.95 -20.37
CA ALA A 189 4.88 10.27 -20.22
C ALA A 189 3.35 10.25 -20.37
N PHE A 190 2.81 9.41 -21.25
CA PHE A 190 1.36 9.27 -21.42
C PHE A 190 0.71 8.62 -20.20
N ASN A 191 1.31 7.57 -19.64
CA ASN A 191 0.82 6.92 -18.43
C ASN A 191 0.79 7.91 -17.25
N GLU A 192 1.87 8.66 -17.03
CA GLU A 192 1.87 9.69 -15.99
C GLU A 192 0.86 10.79 -16.25
N ALA A 193 0.69 11.22 -17.50
CA ALA A 193 -0.31 12.22 -17.85
C ALA A 193 -1.74 11.76 -17.53
N MET A 194 -2.06 10.49 -17.79
CA MET A 194 -3.36 9.91 -17.43
C MET A 194 -3.56 9.84 -15.90
N MET A 195 -2.54 9.43 -15.16
CA MET A 195 -2.57 9.39 -13.68
C MET A 195 -2.72 10.80 -13.10
N GLU A 196 -1.94 11.76 -13.60
CA GLU A 196 -1.96 13.16 -13.16
C GLU A 196 -3.29 13.85 -13.50
N LEU A 197 -3.85 13.55 -14.67
CA LEU A 197 -5.17 14.04 -15.06
C LEU A 197 -6.25 13.56 -14.08
N GLY A 198 -6.23 12.28 -13.71
CA GLY A 198 -7.14 11.74 -12.71
C GLY A 198 -6.92 12.37 -11.33
N ALA A 199 -5.67 12.59 -10.94
CA ALA A 199 -5.35 13.17 -9.65
C ALA A 199 -5.76 14.65 -9.52
N LEU A 200 -5.58 15.45 -10.57
CA LEU A 200 -5.75 16.91 -10.49
C LEU A 200 -7.07 17.42 -11.09
N VAL A 201 -7.55 16.83 -12.19
CA VAL A 201 -8.65 17.42 -12.98
C VAL A 201 -9.89 16.54 -12.93
N CYS A 202 -9.74 15.27 -13.32
CA CYS A 202 -10.81 14.29 -13.32
C CYS A 202 -10.90 13.64 -11.93
N THR A 203 -11.15 14.45 -10.89
CA THR A 203 -11.22 14.04 -9.48
C THR A 203 -12.48 13.23 -9.16
N PRO A 204 -12.51 12.42 -8.08
CA PRO A 204 -13.69 11.64 -7.73
C PRO A 204 -14.95 12.49 -7.56
N VAL A 205 -14.83 13.63 -6.87
CA VAL A 205 -15.90 14.59 -6.62
C VAL A 205 -15.58 15.89 -7.37
N ALA A 206 -16.62 16.50 -7.96
CA ALA A 206 -16.54 17.79 -8.67
C ALA A 206 -15.37 17.87 -9.68
N PRO A 207 -15.31 16.99 -10.70
CA PRO A 207 -14.24 17.03 -11.69
C PRO A 207 -14.27 18.34 -12.48
N ARG A 208 -13.09 18.89 -12.76
CA ARG A 208 -12.90 20.17 -13.46
C ARG A 208 -13.02 19.98 -14.98
N CYS A 209 -14.19 19.51 -15.43
CA CYS A 209 -14.43 19.12 -16.83
C CYS A 209 -14.24 20.25 -17.86
N PRO A 210 -14.64 21.51 -17.62
CA PRO A 210 -14.45 22.59 -18.59
C PRO A 210 -12.99 22.85 -18.98
N VAL A 211 -12.05 22.65 -18.05
CA VAL A 211 -10.61 22.83 -18.26
C VAL A 211 -9.88 21.53 -18.58
N CYS A 212 -10.59 20.40 -18.68
CA CYS A 212 -9.98 19.11 -18.93
C CYS A 212 -9.46 19.03 -20.39
N PRO A 213 -8.18 18.66 -20.62
CA PRO A 213 -7.62 18.54 -21.97
C PRO A 213 -8.28 17.45 -22.81
N LEU A 214 -9.07 16.57 -22.18
CA LEU A 214 -9.80 15.47 -22.81
C LEU A 214 -11.31 15.72 -22.93
N SER A 215 -11.82 16.88 -22.49
CA SER A 215 -13.26 17.16 -22.39
C SER A 215 -14.02 16.92 -23.71
N ARG A 216 -13.44 17.34 -24.83
CA ARG A 216 -13.99 17.15 -26.19
C ARG A 216 -14.30 15.69 -26.54
N TRP A 217 -13.53 14.75 -26.00
CA TRP A 217 -13.68 13.31 -26.27
C TRP A 217 -14.43 12.56 -25.16
N CYS A 218 -14.80 13.24 -24.07
CA CYS A 218 -15.37 12.60 -22.88
C CYS A 218 -16.87 12.31 -23.04
N LEU A 219 -17.22 11.04 -23.21
CA LEU A 219 -18.61 10.60 -23.33
C LEU A 219 -19.43 10.94 -22.08
N ALA A 220 -18.89 10.68 -20.88
CA ALA A 220 -19.61 10.98 -19.65
C ALA A 220 -19.85 12.48 -19.46
N TYR A 221 -18.93 13.34 -19.89
CA TYR A 221 -19.13 14.79 -19.80
C TYR A 221 -20.25 15.27 -20.73
N ARG A 222 -20.26 14.79 -21.98
CA ARG A 222 -21.34 15.10 -22.94
C ARG A 222 -22.71 14.58 -22.48
N GLN A 223 -22.72 13.48 -21.72
CA GLN A 223 -23.94 12.86 -21.18
C GLN A 223 -24.29 13.32 -19.76
N GLN A 224 -23.52 14.24 -19.16
CA GLN A 224 -23.69 14.69 -17.78
C GLN A 224 -23.67 13.55 -16.74
N LYS A 225 -22.85 12.52 -16.97
CA LYS A 225 -22.69 11.32 -16.11
C LYS A 225 -21.37 11.25 -15.35
N THR A 226 -20.60 12.35 -15.28
CA THR A 226 -19.27 12.34 -14.66
C THR A 226 -19.32 12.01 -13.17
N ASP A 227 -20.36 12.44 -12.46
CA ASP A 227 -20.49 12.23 -11.00
C ASP A 227 -20.96 10.81 -10.66
N ALA A 228 -21.68 10.15 -11.58
CA ALA A 228 -22.12 8.76 -11.42
C ALA A 228 -21.01 7.74 -11.75
N LEU A 229 -19.92 8.16 -12.40
CA LEU A 229 -18.88 7.26 -12.92
C LEU A 229 -17.51 7.50 -12.28
N PRO A 230 -16.72 6.44 -12.03
CA PRO A 230 -17.05 5.03 -12.24
C PRO A 230 -18.05 4.50 -11.20
N PHE A 231 -18.95 3.61 -11.63
CA PHE A 231 -19.79 2.87 -10.69
C PHE A 231 -18.94 1.87 -9.90
N LYS A 232 -19.11 1.87 -8.59
CA LYS A 232 -18.39 1.01 -7.65
C LYS A 232 -19.37 0.56 -6.57
N SER A 233 -19.70 -0.74 -6.51
CA SER A 233 -20.55 -1.35 -5.46
C SER A 233 -20.07 -1.09 -4.01
N ALA A 234 -20.85 -1.45 -2.99
CA ALA A 234 -20.35 -1.42 -1.62
C ALA A 234 -19.29 -2.53 -1.40
N PRO A 235 -18.17 -2.28 -0.69
CA PRO A 235 -17.30 -3.36 -0.25
C PRO A 235 -18.02 -4.22 0.82
N PRO A 236 -17.59 -5.48 1.02
CA PRO A 236 -18.13 -6.29 2.10
C PRO A 236 -17.84 -5.67 3.49
N PRO A 237 -18.68 -5.95 4.50
CA PRO A 237 -18.46 -5.43 5.85
C PRO A 237 -17.15 -5.98 6.44
N LYS A 238 -16.48 -5.15 7.24
CA LYS A 238 -15.24 -5.53 7.92
C LYS A 238 -15.53 -6.53 9.03
N LYS A 239 -14.66 -7.53 9.19
CA LYS A 239 -14.74 -8.48 10.30
C LYS A 239 -14.38 -7.77 11.61
N ARG A 240 -15.10 -8.04 12.69
CA ARG A 240 -14.75 -7.53 14.03
C ARG A 240 -13.85 -8.54 14.74
N GLN A 241 -12.78 -8.06 15.37
CA GLN A 241 -11.88 -8.87 16.19
C GLN A 241 -11.69 -8.20 17.55
N TYR A 242 -11.53 -9.01 18.59
CA TYR A 242 -11.36 -8.57 19.97
C TYR A 242 -10.14 -9.24 20.57
N HIS A 243 -9.20 -8.47 21.09
CA HIS A 243 -7.93 -8.99 21.62
C HIS A 243 -7.65 -8.49 23.04
N TRP A 244 -7.16 -9.39 23.88
CA TRP A 244 -6.38 -9.03 25.06
C TRP A 244 -4.90 -9.02 24.69
N VAL A 245 -4.25 -7.88 24.87
CA VAL A 245 -2.80 -7.74 24.69
C VAL A 245 -2.15 -7.82 26.06
N VAL A 246 -1.25 -8.78 26.24
CA VAL A 246 -0.63 -9.05 27.52
C VAL A 246 0.81 -8.54 27.49
N VAL A 247 1.07 -7.54 28.31
CA VAL A 247 2.39 -6.93 28.49
C VAL A 247 3.01 -7.57 29.72
N TYR A 248 3.85 -8.58 29.53
CA TYR A 248 4.61 -9.16 30.63
C TYR A 248 5.81 -8.29 30.96
N GLU A 249 6.01 -7.99 32.24
CA GLU A 249 7.18 -7.32 32.78
C GLU A 249 7.93 -8.24 33.74
N ASN A 250 9.23 -8.36 33.53
CA ASN A 250 10.15 -8.96 34.49
C ASN A 250 11.39 -8.07 34.57
N THR A 251 11.76 -7.62 35.78
CA THR A 251 12.99 -6.84 36.04
C THR A 251 13.20 -5.69 35.03
N HIS A 252 12.15 -4.89 34.81
CA HIS A 252 12.10 -3.76 33.87
C HIS A 252 12.33 -4.11 32.39
N ARG A 253 12.18 -5.39 32.04
CA ARG A 253 12.14 -5.86 30.67
C ARG A 253 10.73 -6.29 30.33
N TYR A 254 10.39 -6.17 29.06
CA TYR A 254 9.07 -6.47 28.52
C TYR A 254 9.16 -7.55 27.46
N LEU A 255 8.26 -8.52 27.54
CA LEU A 255 8.23 -9.61 26.57
C LEU A 255 7.55 -9.17 25.28
N ILE A 256 8.28 -9.27 24.17
CA ILE A 256 7.74 -9.16 22.83
C ILE A 256 7.95 -10.48 22.06
N ARG A 257 7.10 -10.72 21.08
CA ARG A 257 7.20 -11.86 20.16
C ARG A 257 7.21 -11.37 18.72
N GLN A 258 7.88 -12.12 17.86
CA GLN A 258 7.78 -11.94 16.42
C GLN A 258 6.62 -12.78 15.87
N ARG A 259 5.75 -12.15 15.08
CA ARG A 259 4.63 -12.84 14.42
C ARG A 259 5.13 -13.86 13.39
N PRO A 260 4.35 -14.92 13.10
CA PRO A 260 4.67 -15.92 12.08
C PRO A 260 4.99 -15.33 10.70
N GLU A 261 5.59 -16.14 9.81
CA GLU A 261 5.97 -15.69 8.45
C GLU A 261 4.79 -15.34 7.55
N LYS A 262 3.62 -15.92 7.83
CA LYS A 262 2.39 -15.81 7.03
C LYS A 262 1.28 -15.19 7.87
N GLY A 263 0.30 -14.62 7.18
CA GLY A 263 -0.87 -13.98 7.81
C GLY A 263 -0.70 -12.48 8.07
N LEU A 264 -1.63 -11.93 8.85
CA LEU A 264 -1.71 -10.51 9.16
C LEU A 264 -0.44 -10.04 9.89
N LEU A 265 0.17 -8.94 9.43
CA LEU A 265 1.35 -8.31 10.03
C LEU A 265 2.55 -9.27 10.20
N ALA A 266 2.65 -10.26 9.34
CA ALA A 266 3.67 -11.30 9.46
C ALA A 266 5.10 -10.73 9.55
N ARG A 267 5.91 -11.34 10.42
CA ARG A 267 7.29 -10.95 10.80
C ARG A 267 7.46 -9.61 11.54
N MET A 268 6.36 -8.91 11.84
CA MET A 268 6.37 -7.77 12.77
C MET A 268 6.49 -8.25 14.22
N TRP A 269 7.01 -7.39 15.09
CA TRP A 269 7.02 -7.60 16.53
C TRP A 269 5.76 -7.06 17.19
N GLU A 270 5.35 -7.72 18.26
CA GLU A 270 4.20 -7.36 19.07
C GLU A 270 4.33 -7.93 20.49
N PHE A 271 3.63 -7.31 21.45
CA PHE A 271 3.30 -7.99 22.70
C PHE A 271 2.45 -9.24 22.47
N PRO A 272 2.53 -10.27 23.33
CA PRO A 272 1.65 -11.43 23.30
C PRO A 272 0.15 -11.06 23.24
N VAL A 273 -0.61 -11.80 22.43
CA VAL A 273 -2.04 -11.53 22.16
C VAL A 273 -2.88 -12.77 22.36
N TRP A 274 -3.96 -12.65 23.13
CA TRP A 274 -5.06 -13.61 23.15
C TRP A 274 -6.27 -13.07 22.39
N GLU A 275 -6.76 -13.89 21.45
CA GLU A 275 -8.05 -13.65 20.82
C GLU A 275 -9.18 -13.95 21.81
N THR A 276 -10.22 -13.13 21.73
CA THR A 276 -11.38 -13.15 22.63
C THR A 276 -12.62 -12.61 21.91
N ASP A 277 -13.70 -12.39 22.64
CA ASP A 277 -14.95 -11.81 22.15
C ASP A 277 -15.32 -10.50 22.87
N ALA A 278 -16.38 -9.86 22.40
CA ALA A 278 -16.82 -8.56 22.91
C ALA A 278 -17.28 -8.58 24.38
N ARG A 279 -17.76 -9.73 24.88
CA ARG A 279 -18.21 -9.89 26.28
C ARG A 279 -17.00 -10.06 27.18
N GLN A 280 -16.10 -10.97 26.83
CA GLN A 280 -14.87 -11.24 27.58
C GLN A 280 -13.92 -10.03 27.61
N LEU A 281 -13.84 -9.22 26.55
CA LEU A 281 -13.02 -7.99 26.55
C LEU A 281 -13.52 -6.91 27.54
N LYS A 282 -14.75 -7.04 28.06
CA LYS A 282 -15.28 -6.15 29.10
C LYS A 282 -15.01 -6.66 30.52
N ASN A 283 -14.71 -7.95 30.69
CA ASN A 283 -14.53 -8.57 31.99
C ASN A 283 -13.10 -9.09 32.17
N THR A 284 -12.31 -8.41 33.00
CA THR A 284 -10.93 -8.78 33.34
C THR A 284 -10.81 -10.11 34.06
N ASP A 285 -11.85 -10.58 34.75
CA ASP A 285 -11.83 -11.85 35.48
C ASP A 285 -11.71 -13.04 34.52
N SER A 286 -12.21 -12.89 33.28
CA SER A 286 -12.03 -13.92 32.24
C SER A 286 -10.56 -14.10 31.80
N LEU A 287 -9.70 -13.12 32.13
CA LEU A 287 -8.29 -13.11 31.78
C LEU A 287 -7.41 -13.73 32.88
N SER A 288 -7.78 -13.58 34.15
CA SER A 288 -6.98 -14.07 35.29
C SER A 288 -6.77 -15.59 35.22
N VAL A 289 -7.80 -16.34 34.80
CA VAL A 289 -7.72 -17.79 34.55
C VAL A 289 -6.68 -18.12 33.48
N ARG A 290 -6.59 -17.33 32.41
CA ARG A 290 -5.61 -17.55 31.33
C ARG A 290 -4.19 -17.15 31.70
N LEU A 291 -4.03 -16.30 32.71
CA LEU A 291 -2.73 -15.80 33.17
C LEU A 291 -2.08 -16.72 34.21
N SER A 292 -2.67 -17.88 34.51
CA SER A 292 -2.11 -18.88 35.44
C SER A 292 -1.65 -18.26 36.78
N GLY A 293 -2.43 -17.32 37.33
CA GLY A 293 -2.14 -16.69 38.62
C GLY A 293 -1.18 -15.49 38.59
N HIS A 294 -0.70 -15.04 37.43
CA HIS A 294 0.10 -13.81 37.37
C HIS A 294 -0.73 -12.58 37.75
N ARG A 295 -0.12 -11.67 38.53
CA ARG A 295 -0.77 -10.45 39.01
C ARG A 295 -0.92 -9.43 37.88
N ILE A 296 -2.16 -9.01 37.61
CA ILE A 296 -2.44 -7.88 36.73
C ILE A 296 -2.23 -6.59 37.53
N SER A 297 -1.21 -5.81 37.18
CA SER A 297 -0.90 -4.54 37.84
C SER A 297 -1.66 -3.35 37.23
N ARG A 298 -2.03 -3.44 35.94
CA ARG A 298 -2.71 -2.36 35.23
C ARG A 298 -3.53 -2.87 34.05
N VAL A 299 -4.63 -2.18 33.74
CA VAL A 299 -5.50 -2.45 32.59
C VAL A 299 -5.75 -1.17 31.82
N SER A 300 -5.64 -1.22 30.50
CA SER A 300 -5.94 -0.08 29.64
C SER A 300 -7.45 0.13 29.43
N GLY A 301 -7.83 1.34 29.02
CA GLY A 301 -9.11 1.56 28.37
C GLY A 301 -9.24 0.78 27.05
N LEU A 302 -10.46 0.70 26.52
CA LEU A 302 -10.73 0.06 25.23
C LEU A 302 -10.11 0.86 24.08
N MET A 303 -9.15 0.24 23.39
CA MET A 303 -8.52 0.81 22.19
C MET A 303 -9.16 0.23 20.93
N ARG A 304 -9.08 0.99 19.83
CA ARG A 304 -9.60 0.59 18.52
C ARG A 304 -8.55 0.80 17.45
N HIS A 305 -8.46 -0.14 16.51
CA HIS A 305 -7.60 -0.04 15.34
C HIS A 305 -8.33 -0.58 14.11
N VAL A 306 -8.24 0.13 13.00
CA VAL A 306 -8.97 -0.21 11.78
C VAL A 306 -7.98 -0.61 10.69
N TYR A 307 -8.10 -1.85 10.24
CA TYR A 307 -7.49 -2.35 9.02
C TYR A 307 -8.51 -2.28 7.86
N SER A 308 -8.07 -2.57 6.65
CA SER A 308 -8.93 -2.52 5.46
C SER A 308 -10.08 -3.54 5.50
N HIS A 309 -9.85 -4.70 6.14
CA HIS A 309 -10.82 -5.80 6.23
C HIS A 309 -11.19 -6.18 7.68
N ILE A 310 -10.57 -5.56 8.69
CA ILE A 310 -10.77 -5.86 10.12
C ILE A 310 -10.98 -4.56 10.90
N ASN A 311 -11.95 -4.58 11.80
CA ASN A 311 -12.08 -3.63 12.90
C ASN A 311 -11.65 -4.32 14.19
N LEU A 312 -10.46 -3.96 14.68
CA LEU A 312 -9.88 -4.53 15.89
C LEU A 312 -10.24 -3.66 17.10
N GLN A 313 -10.75 -4.29 18.14
CA GLN A 313 -10.89 -3.72 19.47
C GLN A 313 -9.99 -4.47 20.43
N TYR A 314 -9.30 -3.77 21.31
CA TYR A 314 -8.33 -4.41 22.19
C TYR A 314 -8.15 -3.64 23.49
N ARG A 315 -7.73 -4.36 24.53
CA ARG A 315 -7.25 -3.81 25.79
C ARG A 315 -5.89 -4.40 26.07
N ALA A 316 -5.03 -3.62 26.71
CA ALA A 316 -3.75 -4.07 27.22
C ALA A 316 -3.86 -4.35 28.72
N VAL A 317 -3.16 -5.38 29.18
CA VAL A 317 -2.92 -5.62 30.61
C VAL A 317 -1.43 -5.67 30.86
N LEU A 318 -0.98 -5.06 31.95
CA LEU A 318 0.37 -5.19 32.46
C LEU A 318 0.39 -6.30 33.51
N VAL A 319 1.29 -7.24 33.33
CA VAL A 319 1.38 -8.46 34.13
C VAL A 319 2.81 -8.62 34.60
N GLU A 320 3.00 -8.78 35.91
CA GLU A 320 4.32 -9.00 36.49
C GLU A 320 4.69 -10.47 36.45
N GLY A 321 5.92 -10.76 36.04
CA GLY A 321 6.50 -12.10 36.05
C GLY A 321 6.88 -12.64 34.68
N SER A 322 7.48 -13.82 34.69
CA SER A 322 7.80 -14.60 33.50
C SER A 322 6.72 -15.64 33.27
N PRO A 323 5.99 -15.58 32.15
CA PRO A 323 4.99 -16.59 31.84
C PRO A 323 5.62 -17.95 31.55
N GLU A 324 5.05 -19.02 32.10
CA GLU A 324 5.36 -20.41 31.70
C GLU A 324 4.91 -20.66 30.25
N GLU A 325 3.69 -20.20 29.92
CA GLU A 325 3.13 -20.22 28.58
C GLU A 325 2.76 -18.82 28.10
N THR A 326 3.05 -18.55 26.83
CA THR A 326 2.59 -17.31 26.18
C THR A 326 1.81 -17.61 24.92
N PRO A 327 0.79 -16.80 24.59
CA PRO A 327 0.04 -17.01 23.38
C PRO A 327 0.93 -17.03 22.15
N GLY A 328 0.58 -17.93 21.24
CA GLY A 328 1.08 -18.13 19.88
C GLY A 328 2.58 -18.42 19.72
N THR A 329 2.97 -18.57 18.46
CA THR A 329 4.24 -19.15 18.04
C THR A 329 5.21 -18.08 17.53
N GLY A 330 6.52 -18.36 17.61
CA GLY A 330 7.57 -17.49 17.07
C GLY A 330 8.66 -17.15 18.09
N THR A 331 9.70 -16.46 17.62
CA THR A 331 10.81 -15.99 18.45
C THR A 331 10.33 -14.96 19.46
N ARG A 332 10.82 -15.06 20.69
CA ARG A 332 10.48 -14.16 21.81
C ARG A 332 11.73 -13.45 22.29
N LYS A 333 11.57 -12.22 22.76
CA LYS A 333 12.65 -11.41 23.34
C LYS A 333 12.14 -10.59 24.51
N TRP A 334 12.93 -10.55 25.57
CA TRP A 334 12.79 -9.59 26.66
C TRP A 334 13.58 -8.33 26.30
N VAL A 335 12.90 -7.20 26.21
CA VAL A 335 13.48 -5.93 25.78
C VAL A 335 13.25 -4.84 26.82
N LYS A 336 14.21 -3.92 26.96
CA LYS A 336 14.03 -2.73 27.78
C LYS A 336 13.14 -1.71 27.08
N LYS A 337 12.64 -0.72 27.82
CA LYS A 337 11.76 0.34 27.29
C LYS A 337 12.43 1.10 26.15
N GLU A 338 13.71 1.37 26.28
CA GLU A 338 14.51 2.15 25.33
C GLU A 338 14.74 1.37 24.03
N GLU A 339 14.65 0.04 24.07
CA GLU A 339 14.94 -0.84 22.95
C GLU A 339 13.72 -1.07 22.04
N PHE A 340 12.50 -0.66 22.44
CA PHE A 340 11.30 -0.89 21.62
C PHE A 340 11.41 -0.31 20.21
N ASN A 341 12.13 0.82 20.06
CA ASN A 341 12.34 1.44 18.76
C ASN A 341 13.25 0.62 17.85
N ASN A 342 14.05 -0.32 18.37
CA ASN A 342 14.92 -1.17 17.57
C ASN A 342 14.16 -2.29 16.85
N TYR A 343 12.88 -2.49 17.17
CA TYR A 343 12.06 -3.55 16.60
C TYR A 343 10.94 -2.98 15.73
N PRO A 344 10.65 -3.57 14.55
CA PRO A 344 9.49 -3.18 13.76
C PRO A 344 8.20 -3.64 14.45
N ILE A 345 7.57 -2.73 15.20
CA ILE A 345 6.33 -2.94 15.94
C ILE A 345 5.18 -2.22 15.22
N HIS A 346 4.09 -2.94 14.97
CA HIS A 346 2.97 -2.38 14.22
C HIS A 346 2.18 -1.34 15.05
N LYS A 347 1.49 -0.43 14.34
CA LYS A 347 0.88 0.78 14.92
C LYS A 347 -0.01 0.53 16.13
N ALA A 348 -0.83 -0.53 16.13
CA ALA A 348 -1.70 -0.85 17.27
C ALA A 348 -0.89 -1.13 18.56
N HIS A 349 0.23 -1.85 18.47
CA HIS A 349 1.05 -2.15 19.66
C HIS A 349 1.97 -0.99 20.04
N ARG A 350 2.27 -0.06 19.11
CA ARG A 350 2.89 1.22 19.47
C ARG A 350 2.01 2.09 20.37
N HIS A 351 0.68 2.04 20.21
CA HIS A 351 -0.21 2.70 21.16
C HIS A 351 -0.10 2.09 22.57
N ILE A 352 0.15 0.79 22.66
CA ILE A 352 0.35 0.09 23.93
C ILE A 352 1.69 0.49 24.56
N ILE A 353 2.75 0.64 23.76
CA ILE A 353 4.03 1.19 24.25
C ILE A 353 3.80 2.59 24.82
N ASN A 354 3.10 3.47 24.11
CA ASN A 354 2.80 4.81 24.64
C ASN A 354 1.99 4.76 25.93
N TRP A 355 0.99 3.87 26.03
CA TRP A 355 0.22 3.65 27.26
C TRP A 355 1.10 3.16 28.42
N LEU A 356 2.03 2.24 28.14
CA LEU A 356 3.00 1.71 29.10
C LEU A 356 3.96 2.81 29.59
N LEU A 357 4.41 3.70 28.69
CA LEU A 357 5.40 4.74 29.00
C LEU A 357 4.79 6.00 29.66
N ASN A 358 3.56 6.38 29.32
CA ASN A 358 2.92 7.60 29.83
C ASN A 358 2.61 7.59 31.34
N ASP A 359 2.78 6.47 32.02
CA ASP A 359 2.57 6.33 33.47
C ASP A 359 3.73 6.87 34.33
N GLN A 360 4.87 7.23 33.74
CA GLN A 360 6.01 7.80 34.47
C GLN A 360 6.04 9.34 34.54
N LYS A 361 5.08 10.03 33.92
CA LYS A 361 4.96 11.50 34.06
C LYS A 361 4.11 11.94 35.26
N GLY A 362 3.74 11.01 36.14
CA GLY A 362 2.86 11.25 37.29
C GLY A 362 3.30 10.57 38.58
N ARG A 363 4.61 10.42 38.81
CA ARG A 363 5.16 10.13 40.14
C ARG A 363 6.15 11.21 40.53
#